data_AF-A0A2M8NG49-F1
#
_entry.id   AF-A0A2M8NG49-F1
#
_cell.length_a   1.000
_cell.length_b   1.000
_cell.length_c   1.000
_cell.angle_alpha   90.00
_cell.angle_beta   90.00
_cell.angle_gamma   90.00
#
_symmetry.space_group_name_H-M   'P 1'
#
loop_
_entity.id
_entity.type
_entity.pdbx_description
1 polymer ?
#
loop_
_entity_poly.entity_id
_entity_poly.type
_entity_poly.pdbx_seq_one_letter_code
_entity_poly.pdbx_strand_id
1 'polypeptide(L)'
;YFMDAVADTIWELDFGTLERYRGNYSHYVQQREERHERLWKEFEAQQEFIAKEEDYIRRNIAGQNTRQAKGRRTRLERLKRDELIRRPRSRRDLTLRLAESGRSGEQVIMTRGLRVGYPGKILFDAPDITLRRGEVAALIGPNGAGKSTFVKTALGDIPPLAGEVKIGASVKIGYFAQAHEALNPKNTLIDEILASQEMLISEARSYLGAYLF
;
A
#
# COMPACT_ATOMS: atom_id res chain seq x y z
N TYR A 1 -18.64 4.29 -3.16
CA TYR A 1 -19.92 4.12 -3.90
C TYR A 1 -20.58 2.76 -3.69
N PHE A 2 -20.02 1.62 -4.12
CA PHE A 2 -20.68 0.31 -3.88
C PHE A 2 -20.89 0.01 -2.40
N MET A 3 -19.83 0.10 -1.60
CA MET A 3 -19.95 -0.13 -0.15
C MET A 3 -20.80 0.94 0.56
N ASP A 4 -20.88 2.15 0.02
CA ASP A 4 -21.77 3.18 0.58
C ASP A 4 -23.25 2.88 0.34
N ALA A 5 -23.55 2.22 -0.78
CA ALA A 5 -24.91 1.90 -1.20
C ALA A 5 -25.45 0.59 -0.62
N VAL A 6 -24.56 -0.36 -0.27
CA VAL A 6 -24.95 -1.72 0.10
C VAL A 6 -24.66 -2.05 1.57
N ALA A 7 -23.60 -1.50 2.16
CA ALA A 7 -23.23 -1.83 3.53
C ALA A 7 -24.04 -1.00 4.54
N ASP A 8 -24.64 -1.67 5.51
CA ASP A 8 -25.28 -1.07 6.69
C ASP A 8 -24.43 -1.22 7.97
N THR A 9 -23.43 -2.11 7.92
CA THR A 9 -22.58 -2.49 9.02
C THR A 9 -21.20 -2.85 8.48
N ILE A 10 -20.15 -2.36 9.14
CA ILE A 10 -18.76 -2.68 8.78
C ILE A 10 -18.08 -3.35 9.96
N TRP A 11 -17.43 -4.47 9.68
CA TRP A 11 -16.61 -5.21 10.62
C TRP A 11 -15.15 -4.98 10.25
N GLU A 12 -14.44 -4.20 11.05
CA GLU A 12 -13.03 -3.93 10.89
C GLU A 12 -12.21 -4.96 11.66
N LEU A 13 -11.44 -5.77 10.94
CA LEU A 13 -10.40 -6.62 11.53
C LEU A 13 -9.08 -5.87 11.46
N ASP A 14 -8.55 -5.46 12.62
CA ASP A 14 -7.27 -4.75 12.71
C ASP A 14 -6.49 -5.20 13.94
N PHE A 15 -5.19 -5.46 13.75
CA PHE A 15 -4.26 -5.92 14.81
C PHE A 15 -4.78 -7.08 15.69
N GLY A 16 -5.54 -8.01 15.09
CA GLY A 16 -6.13 -9.16 15.81
C GLY A 16 -7.38 -8.84 16.62
N THR A 17 -7.93 -7.64 16.46
CA THR A 17 -9.20 -7.21 17.07
C THR A 17 -10.25 -7.00 15.99
N LEU A 18 -11.51 -7.31 16.33
CA LEU A 18 -12.65 -7.18 15.44
C LEU A 18 -13.61 -6.16 16.02
N GLU A 19 -13.86 -5.09 15.26
CA GLU A 19 -14.63 -3.94 15.71
C GLU A 19 -15.78 -3.67 14.75
N ARG A 20 -16.96 -3.37 15.30
CA ARG A 20 -18.18 -3.22 14.53
C ARG A 20 -18.63 -1.76 14.49
N TYR A 21 -18.79 -1.23 13.29
CA TYR A 21 -19.31 0.10 13.02
C TYR A 21 -20.67 0.01 12.34
N ARG A 22 -21.60 0.88 12.73
CA ARG A 22 -22.91 0.99 12.08
C ARG A 22 -22.90 2.09 11.03
N GLY A 23 -23.64 1.87 9.95
CA GLY A 23 -23.72 2.76 8.81
C GLY A 23 -22.87 2.29 7.64
N ASN A 24 -22.82 3.13 6.63
CA ASN A 24 -22.16 2.86 5.37
C ASN A 24 -20.64 3.09 5.46
N TYR A 25 -19.93 2.85 4.36
CA TYR A 25 -18.47 2.96 4.32
C TYR A 25 -17.93 4.35 4.66
N SER A 26 -18.51 5.41 4.10
CA SER A 26 -18.11 6.78 4.39
C SER A 26 -18.28 7.13 5.87
N HIS A 27 -19.39 6.71 6.49
CA HIS A 27 -19.64 6.92 7.92
C HIS A 27 -18.70 6.09 8.81
N TYR A 28 -18.33 4.88 8.38
CA TYR A 28 -17.29 4.08 9.04
C TYR A 28 -15.93 4.78 9.02
N VAL A 29 -15.50 5.32 7.87
CA VAL A 29 -14.20 6.00 7.75
C VAL A 29 -14.09 7.15 8.76
N GLN A 30 -15.14 7.97 8.87
CA GLN A 30 -15.22 9.06 9.85
C GLN A 30 -15.18 8.55 11.29
N GLN A 31 -16.05 7.60 11.66
CA GLN A 31 -16.07 7.02 13.01
C GLN A 31 -14.72 6.42 13.41
N ARG A 32 -14.03 5.79 12.46
CA ARG A 32 -12.71 5.21 12.69
C ARG A 32 -11.66 6.30 12.94
N GLU A 33 -11.65 7.37 12.15
CA GLU A 33 -10.74 8.51 12.36
C GLU A 33 -10.99 9.16 13.72
N GLU A 34 -12.23 9.48 14.06
CA GLU A 34 -12.61 10.05 15.36
C GLU A 34 -12.20 9.14 16.53
N ARG A 35 -12.41 7.83 16.39
CA ARG A 35 -11.98 6.84 17.39
C ARG A 35 -10.46 6.83 17.54
N HIS A 36 -9.74 6.81 16.42
CA HIS A 36 -8.28 6.80 16.42
C HIS A 36 -7.73 8.07 17.07
N GLU A 37 -8.26 9.25 16.73
CA GLU A 37 -7.91 10.51 17.37
C GLU A 37 -8.21 10.51 18.87
N ARG A 38 -9.37 10.00 19.29
CA ARG A 38 -9.73 9.89 20.71
C ARG A 38 -8.74 9.01 21.47
N LEU A 39 -8.42 7.84 20.94
CA LEU A 39 -7.45 6.93 21.55
C LEU A 39 -6.05 7.55 21.64
N TRP A 40 -5.64 8.32 20.63
CA TRP A 40 -4.37 9.05 20.66
C TRP A 40 -4.36 10.13 21.73
N LYS A 41 -5.42 10.95 21.83
CA LYS A 41 -5.53 11.97 22.87
C LYS A 41 -5.50 11.38 24.27
N GLU A 42 -6.19 10.27 24.50
CA GLU A 42 -6.18 9.55 25.78
C GLU A 42 -4.78 9.00 26.11
N PHE A 43 -4.11 8.41 25.11
CA PHE A 43 -2.75 7.91 25.25
C PHE A 43 -1.76 9.04 25.58
N GLU A 44 -1.78 10.14 24.82
CA GLU A 44 -0.90 11.30 25.03
C GLU A 44 -1.12 11.93 26.40
N ALA A 45 -2.37 12.14 26.82
CA ALA A 45 -2.69 12.66 28.15
C ALA A 45 -2.17 11.74 29.27
N GLN A 46 -2.29 10.42 29.10
CA GLN A 46 -1.75 9.47 30.08
C GLN A 46 -0.21 9.52 30.12
N GLN A 47 0.46 9.59 28.97
CA GLN A 47 1.92 9.71 28.90
C GLN A 47 2.41 11.02 29.53
N GLU A 48 1.74 12.14 29.27
CA GLU A 48 2.06 13.44 29.88
C GLU A 48 1.87 13.40 31.40
N PHE A 49 0.79 12.78 31.89
CA PHE A 49 0.56 12.58 33.32
C PHE A 49 1.67 11.73 33.96
N ILE A 50 2.03 10.61 33.34
CA ILE A 50 3.12 9.74 33.80
C ILE A 50 4.42 10.54 33.88
N ALA A 51 4.78 11.27 32.83
CA ALA A 51 6.00 12.08 32.78
C ALA A 51 6.05 13.14 33.90
N LYS A 52 4.95 13.87 34.13
CA LYS A 52 4.85 14.86 35.22
C LYS A 52 5.00 14.23 36.59
N GLU A 53 4.36 13.08 36.83
CA GLU A 53 4.48 12.37 38.10
C GLU A 53 5.89 11.84 38.33
N GLU A 54 6.54 11.27 37.30
CA GLU A 54 7.93 10.82 37.37
C GLU A 54 8.89 11.96 37.70
N ASP A 55 8.74 13.11 37.06
CA ASP A 55 9.56 14.29 37.32
C ASP A 55 9.34 14.83 38.75
N TYR A 56 8.09 14.84 39.24
CA TYR A 56 7.80 15.21 40.62
C TYR A 56 8.47 14.27 41.61
N ILE A 57 8.34 12.96 41.41
CA ILE A 57 8.97 11.92 42.23
C ILE A 57 10.48 12.13 42.23
N ARG A 58 11.11 12.26 41.05
CA ARG A 58 12.55 12.43 40.89
C ARG A 58 13.09 13.63 41.69
N ARG A 59 12.39 14.77 41.64
CA ARG A 59 12.80 16.00 42.35
C ARG A 59 12.58 15.94 43.85
N ASN A 60 11.57 15.22 44.33
CA ASN A 60 11.11 15.29 45.72
C ASN A 60 11.39 14.04 46.57
N ILE A 61 11.93 12.96 45.99
CA ILE A 61 12.16 11.68 46.68
C ILE A 61 13.26 11.73 47.75
N ALA A 62 14.18 12.69 47.66
CA ALA A 62 15.29 12.89 48.60
C ALA A 62 15.14 14.18 49.44
N GLY A 63 13.96 14.83 49.40
CA GLY A 63 13.70 16.11 50.07
C GLY A 63 12.62 16.04 51.15
N GLN A 64 12.16 17.21 51.63
CA GLN A 64 11.12 17.28 52.69
C GLN A 64 9.80 16.60 52.30
N ASN A 65 9.49 16.55 51.00
CA ASN A 65 8.26 15.94 50.47
C ASN A 65 8.37 14.43 50.19
N THR A 66 9.35 13.73 50.79
CA THR A 66 9.64 12.30 50.54
C THR A 66 8.41 11.39 50.72
N ARG A 67 7.58 11.62 51.76
CA ARG A 67 6.39 10.79 52.02
C ARG A 67 5.36 10.90 50.88
N GLN A 68 5.17 12.10 50.34
CA GLN A 68 4.27 12.34 49.21
C GLN A 68 4.83 11.74 47.91
N ALA A 69 6.14 11.88 47.67
CA ALA A 69 6.81 11.28 46.51
C ALA A 69 6.71 9.75 46.51
N LYS A 70 6.90 9.10 47.68
CA LYS A 70 6.71 7.65 47.83
C LYS A 70 5.27 7.20 47.54
N GLY A 71 4.27 7.94 48.02
CA GLY A 71 2.86 7.65 47.75
C GLY A 71 2.48 7.78 46.27
N ARG A 72 2.93 8.86 45.61
CA ARG A 72 2.77 9.04 44.15
C ARG A 72 3.45 7.93 43.35
N ARG A 73 4.66 7.51 43.75
CA ARG A 73 5.36 6.37 43.13
C ARG A 73 4.54 5.09 43.19
N THR A 74 4.01 4.71 44.35
CA THR A 74 3.18 3.51 44.48
C THR A 74 1.91 3.58 43.60
N ARG A 75 1.27 4.75 43.52
CA ARG A 75 0.11 4.96 42.63
C ARG A 75 0.49 4.85 41.16
N LEU A 76 1.63 5.42 40.77
CA LEU A 76 2.13 5.38 39.39
C LEU A 76 2.50 3.95 38.97
N GLU A 77 3.15 3.17 39.84
CA GLU A 77 3.45 1.75 39.57
C GLU A 77 2.17 0.93 39.37
N ARG A 78 1.12 1.18 40.17
CA ARG A 78 -0.18 0.53 39.98
C ARG A 78 -0.82 0.91 38.63
N LEU A 79 -0.81 2.20 38.28
CA LEU A 79 -1.32 2.68 37.00
C LEU A 79 -0.58 2.02 35.83
N LYS A 80 0.75 1.96 35.87
CA LYS A 80 1.57 1.33 34.82
C LYS A 80 1.31 -0.17 34.67
N ARG A 81 0.97 -0.85 35.76
CA ARG A 81 0.70 -2.29 35.76
C ARG A 81 -0.68 -2.62 35.19
N ASP A 82 -1.71 -1.89 35.63
CA ASP A 82 -3.10 -2.33 35.46
C ASP A 82 -3.90 -1.46 34.47
N GLU A 83 -3.50 -0.20 34.25
CA GLU A 83 -4.30 0.82 33.55
C GLU A 83 -3.55 1.45 32.35
N LEU A 84 -2.42 0.88 31.93
CA LEU A 84 -1.61 1.46 30.86
C LEU A 84 -2.33 1.36 29.51
N ILE A 85 -2.62 2.50 28.91
CA ILE A 85 -3.17 2.60 27.56
C ILE A 85 -2.04 2.25 26.59
N ARG A 86 -2.29 1.23 25.77
CA ARG A 86 -1.35 0.85 24.71
C ARG A 86 -1.31 1.96 23.66
N ARG A 87 -0.10 2.26 23.18
CA ARG A 87 0.08 3.17 22.04
C ARG A 87 -0.84 2.72 20.90
N PRO A 88 -1.78 3.57 20.44
CA PRO A 88 -2.61 3.25 19.29
C PRO A 88 -1.71 2.93 18.09
N ARG A 89 -1.96 1.79 17.46
CA ARG A 89 -1.18 1.39 16.29
C ARG A 89 -1.73 2.09 15.06
N SER A 90 -0.83 2.58 14.23
CA SER A 90 -1.18 3.14 12.92
C SER A 90 -0.74 2.16 11.84
N ARG A 91 -1.54 2.01 10.79
CA ARG A 91 -1.09 1.28 9.60
C ARG A 91 0.11 2.03 9.02
N ARG A 92 1.16 1.30 8.67
CA ARG A 92 2.25 1.89 7.90
C ARG A 92 1.75 2.04 6.47
N ASP A 93 1.95 3.21 5.89
CA ASP A 93 1.64 3.41 4.48
C ASP A 93 2.76 2.81 3.63
N LEU A 94 2.34 2.06 2.62
CA LEU A 94 3.24 1.55 1.60
C LEU A 94 3.74 2.73 0.76
N THR A 95 5.03 3.09 0.89
CA THR A 95 5.63 4.13 0.06
C THR A 95 6.41 3.49 -1.09
N LEU A 96 5.75 3.31 -2.23
CA LEU A 96 6.39 2.82 -3.45
C LEU A 96 7.09 3.97 -4.17
N ARG A 97 8.42 3.92 -4.23
CA ARG A 97 9.21 4.79 -5.10
C ARG A 97 9.62 3.99 -6.33
N LEU A 98 8.94 4.24 -7.45
CA LEU A 98 9.34 3.71 -8.74
C LEU A 98 10.56 4.52 -9.22
N ALA A 99 11.74 3.94 -9.14
CA ALA A 99 12.96 4.58 -9.63
C ALA A 99 12.93 4.64 -11.17
N GLU A 100 13.25 5.80 -11.72
CA GLU A 100 13.42 5.94 -13.17
C GLU A 100 14.66 5.14 -13.62
N SER A 101 14.47 4.19 -14.53
CA SER A 101 15.58 3.38 -15.07
C SER A 101 16.05 3.93 -16.41
N GLY A 102 17.04 4.84 -16.37
CA GLY A 102 17.66 5.42 -17.56
C GLY A 102 16.72 6.33 -18.38
N ARG A 103 17.23 6.87 -19.49
CA ARG A 103 16.44 7.71 -20.41
C ARG A 103 16.01 6.89 -21.63
N SER A 104 14.71 6.71 -21.81
CA SER A 104 14.13 6.21 -23.05
C SER A 104 13.97 7.33 -24.08
N GLY A 105 13.66 6.99 -25.33
CA GLY A 105 13.22 7.94 -26.35
C GLY A 105 11.93 8.69 -25.97
N GLU A 106 11.65 9.79 -26.66
CA GLU A 106 10.46 10.61 -26.40
C GLU A 106 9.16 9.89 -26.76
N GLN A 107 9.14 9.16 -27.88
CA GLN A 107 8.04 8.29 -28.25
C GLN A 107 8.30 6.90 -27.66
N VAL A 108 7.34 6.35 -26.93
CA VAL A 108 7.48 5.10 -26.17
C VAL A 108 6.74 3.96 -26.86
N ILE A 109 5.49 4.17 -27.26
CA ILE A 109 4.68 3.21 -28.04
C ILE A 109 3.98 3.97 -29.15
N MET A 110 4.04 3.45 -30.38
CA MET A 110 3.25 3.94 -31.50
C MET A 110 2.45 2.82 -32.15
N THR A 111 1.18 3.06 -32.44
CA THR A 111 0.32 2.14 -33.21
C THR A 111 -0.06 2.79 -34.53
N ARG A 112 -0.16 1.98 -35.59
CA ARG A 112 -0.64 2.44 -36.90
C ARG A 112 -1.57 1.42 -37.54
N GLY A 113 -2.81 1.81 -37.81
CA GLY A 113 -3.83 0.98 -38.44
C GLY A 113 -4.04 -0.36 -37.73
N LEU A 114 -3.90 -0.36 -36.39
CA LEU A 114 -3.74 -1.57 -35.60
C LEU A 114 -5.07 -2.32 -35.46
N ARG A 115 -5.11 -3.57 -35.91
CA ARG A 115 -6.25 -4.47 -35.69
C ARG A 115 -5.92 -5.52 -34.64
N VAL A 116 -6.71 -5.54 -33.57
CA VAL A 116 -6.48 -6.40 -32.40
C VAL A 116 -7.49 -7.54 -32.37
N GLY A 117 -7.00 -8.74 -32.11
CA GLY A 117 -7.82 -9.92 -31.95
C GLY A 117 -7.02 -11.21 -31.96
N TYR A 118 -7.72 -12.31 -32.19
CA TYR A 118 -7.15 -13.64 -32.35
C TYR A 118 -7.42 -14.12 -33.79
N PRO A 119 -6.67 -15.14 -34.28
CA PRO A 119 -6.98 -15.74 -35.57
C PRO A 119 -8.47 -16.12 -35.67
N GLY A 120 -9.16 -15.61 -36.70
CA GLY A 120 -10.60 -15.82 -36.91
C GLY A 120 -11.54 -14.99 -36.04
N LYS A 121 -11.05 -14.14 -35.13
CA LYS A 121 -11.88 -13.27 -34.28
C LYS A 121 -11.25 -11.89 -34.08
N ILE A 122 -11.79 -10.90 -34.78
CA ILE A 122 -11.45 -9.48 -34.59
C ILE A 122 -12.16 -8.99 -33.32
N LEU A 123 -11.43 -8.32 -32.44
CA LEU A 123 -12.01 -7.67 -31.27
C LEU A 123 -12.35 -6.21 -31.56
N PHE A 124 -11.39 -5.45 -32.09
CA PHE A 124 -11.57 -4.06 -32.51
C PHE A 124 -10.39 -3.55 -33.35
N ASP A 125 -10.60 -2.46 -34.08
CA ASP A 125 -9.54 -1.64 -34.68
C ASP A 125 -9.16 -0.53 -33.69
N ALA A 126 -7.89 -0.49 -33.30
CA ALA A 126 -7.36 0.52 -32.40
C ALA A 126 -6.98 1.78 -33.18
N PRO A 127 -7.21 2.98 -32.62
CA PRO A 127 -6.76 4.22 -33.23
C PRO A 127 -5.22 4.28 -33.29
N ASP A 128 -4.71 5.16 -34.15
CA ASP A 128 -3.31 5.51 -34.17
C ASP A 128 -2.97 6.27 -32.89
N ILE A 129 -2.15 5.65 -32.03
CA ILE A 129 -1.76 6.16 -30.73
C ILE A 129 -0.27 6.42 -30.76
N THR A 130 0.16 7.50 -30.12
CA THR A 130 1.57 7.75 -29.81
C THR A 130 1.65 8.09 -28.32
N LEU A 131 2.12 7.15 -27.52
CA LEU A 131 2.38 7.37 -26.10
C LEU A 131 3.79 7.92 -25.94
N ARG A 132 3.94 9.04 -25.24
CA ARG A 132 5.22 9.70 -25.00
C ARG A 132 5.76 9.44 -23.59
N ARG A 133 7.05 9.68 -23.42
CA ARG A 133 7.73 9.54 -22.14
C ARG A 133 7.12 10.50 -21.10
N GLY A 134 6.79 9.98 -19.93
CA GLY A 134 6.15 10.75 -18.85
C GLY A 134 4.63 10.81 -18.95
N GLU A 135 4.03 10.36 -20.05
CA GLU A 135 2.59 10.25 -20.16
C GLU A 135 2.07 8.98 -19.47
N VAL A 136 0.91 9.11 -18.84
CA VAL A 136 0.18 8.00 -18.24
C VAL A 136 -1.13 7.85 -18.99
N ALA A 137 -1.29 6.71 -19.67
CA ALA A 137 -2.52 6.37 -20.38
C ALA A 137 -3.32 5.33 -19.60
N ALA A 138 -4.63 5.58 -19.46
CA ALA A 138 -5.57 4.63 -18.86
C ALA A 138 -6.40 3.95 -19.96
N LEU A 139 -6.40 2.61 -19.97
CA LEU A 139 -7.22 1.82 -20.88
C LEU A 139 -8.50 1.36 -20.17
N ILE A 140 -9.65 1.92 -20.58
CA ILE A 140 -10.93 1.73 -19.92
C ILE A 140 -11.92 1.05 -20.87
N GLY A 141 -12.76 0.16 -20.35
CA GLY A 141 -13.80 -0.52 -21.12
C GLY A 141 -14.37 -1.72 -20.37
N PRO A 142 -15.49 -2.31 -20.83
CA PRO A 142 -16.11 -3.45 -20.19
C PRO A 142 -15.23 -4.70 -20.21
N ASN A 143 -15.52 -5.67 -19.34
CA ASN A 143 -14.85 -6.98 -19.37
C ASN A 143 -15.10 -7.65 -20.73
N GLY A 144 -14.06 -8.27 -21.28
CA GLY A 144 -14.13 -8.88 -22.61
C GLY A 144 -13.97 -7.92 -23.80
N ALA A 145 -13.85 -6.60 -23.59
CA ALA A 145 -13.62 -5.63 -24.67
C ALA A 145 -12.26 -5.75 -25.38
N GLY A 146 -11.41 -6.70 -24.97
CA GLY A 146 -10.08 -6.91 -25.56
C GLY A 146 -8.95 -6.07 -24.98
N LYS A 147 -9.13 -5.43 -23.81
CA LYS A 147 -8.09 -4.62 -23.15
C LYS A 147 -6.77 -5.38 -22.93
N SER A 148 -6.86 -6.56 -22.31
CA SER A 148 -5.68 -7.41 -22.09
C SER A 148 -5.07 -7.90 -23.39
N THR A 149 -5.90 -8.13 -24.43
CA THR A 149 -5.42 -8.50 -25.77
C THR A 149 -4.68 -7.34 -26.42
N PHE A 150 -5.18 -6.10 -26.30
CA PHE A 150 -4.49 -4.90 -26.79
C PHE A 150 -3.13 -4.71 -26.12
N VAL A 151 -3.06 -4.85 -24.80
CA VAL A 151 -1.78 -4.74 -24.09
C VAL A 151 -0.81 -5.82 -24.58
N LYS A 152 -1.23 -7.08 -24.66
CA LYS A 152 -0.40 -8.18 -25.20
C LYS A 152 0.03 -7.94 -26.65
N THR A 153 -0.85 -7.40 -27.50
CA THR A 153 -0.51 -7.03 -28.88
C THR A 153 0.47 -5.87 -28.92
N ALA A 154 0.32 -4.86 -28.06
CA ALA A 154 1.23 -3.74 -27.97
C ALA A 154 2.63 -4.16 -27.49
N LEU A 155 2.70 -5.18 -26.62
CA LEU A 155 3.95 -5.77 -26.14
C LEU A 155 4.60 -6.74 -27.13
N GLY A 156 3.87 -7.16 -28.17
CA GLY A 156 4.35 -8.13 -29.16
C GLY A 156 4.10 -9.60 -28.79
N ASP A 157 3.48 -9.89 -27.64
CA ASP A 157 3.12 -11.25 -27.22
C ASP A 157 2.06 -11.89 -28.13
N ILE A 158 1.19 -11.06 -28.71
CA ILE A 158 0.18 -11.48 -29.69
C ILE A 158 0.39 -10.68 -30.97
N PRO A 159 0.59 -11.31 -32.13
CA PRO A 159 0.76 -10.58 -33.38
C PRO A 159 -0.53 -9.80 -33.72
N PRO A 160 -0.40 -8.58 -34.26
CA PRO A 160 -1.57 -7.85 -34.75
C PRO A 160 -2.19 -8.56 -35.95
N LEU A 161 -3.51 -8.48 -36.10
CA LEU A 161 -4.20 -9.03 -37.28
C LEU A 161 -3.99 -8.15 -38.52
N ALA A 162 -3.71 -6.86 -38.32
CA ALA A 162 -3.33 -5.88 -39.34
C ALA A 162 -2.65 -4.67 -38.66
N GLY A 163 -1.93 -3.87 -39.44
CA GLY A 163 -1.20 -2.71 -38.95
C GLY A 163 0.09 -3.08 -38.21
N GLU A 164 0.61 -2.13 -37.44
CA GLU A 164 1.88 -2.31 -36.70
C GLU A 164 1.86 -1.65 -35.33
N VAL A 165 2.70 -2.18 -34.44
CA VAL A 165 3.09 -1.53 -33.18
C VAL A 165 4.60 -1.33 -33.20
N LYS A 166 5.05 -0.12 -32.86
CA LYS A 166 6.45 0.25 -32.74
C LYS A 166 6.77 0.65 -31.30
N ILE A 167 7.82 0.06 -30.75
CA ILE A 167 8.37 0.43 -29.45
C ILE A 167 9.50 1.44 -29.68
N GLY A 168 9.52 2.47 -28.85
CA GLY A 168 10.53 3.52 -28.88
C GLY A 168 11.95 3.03 -28.58
N ALA A 169 12.94 3.82 -29.01
CA ALA A 169 14.34 3.53 -28.73
C ALA A 169 14.63 3.52 -27.22
N SER A 170 15.42 2.53 -26.78
CA SER A 170 15.84 2.37 -25.38
C SER A 170 14.69 2.30 -24.37
N VAL A 171 13.49 1.89 -24.80
CA VAL A 171 12.36 1.60 -23.90
C VAL A 171 12.58 0.24 -23.25
N LYS A 172 12.63 0.22 -21.92
CA LYS A 172 12.56 -1.02 -21.13
C LYS A 172 11.12 -1.23 -20.69
N ILE A 173 10.54 -2.34 -21.10
CA ILE A 173 9.15 -2.68 -20.81
C ILE A 173 9.11 -3.48 -19.49
N GLY A 174 8.33 -3.00 -18.53
CA GLY A 174 7.89 -3.79 -17.38
C GLY A 174 6.41 -4.15 -17.57
N TYR A 175 6.08 -5.44 -17.52
CA TYR A 175 4.71 -5.92 -17.64
C TYR A 175 4.27 -6.66 -16.38
N PHE A 176 3.22 -6.15 -15.73
CA PHE A 176 2.62 -6.79 -14.56
C PHE A 176 1.33 -7.51 -14.98
N ALA A 177 1.41 -8.83 -15.15
CA ALA A 177 0.27 -9.64 -15.54
C ALA A 177 -0.69 -9.85 -14.35
N GLN A 178 -2.00 -9.90 -14.62
CA GLN A 178 -3.02 -10.15 -13.61
C GLN A 178 -2.98 -11.57 -12.99
N ALA A 179 -2.23 -12.50 -13.58
CA ALA A 179 -2.12 -13.87 -13.09
C ALA A 179 -0.74 -14.10 -12.46
N HIS A 180 -0.72 -14.53 -11.19
CA HIS A 180 0.48 -14.88 -10.42
C HIS A 180 1.15 -16.19 -10.89
N GLU A 181 1.05 -16.53 -12.18
CA GLU A 181 1.42 -17.83 -12.74
C GLU A 181 2.93 -18.12 -12.67
N ALA A 182 3.78 -17.10 -12.47
CA ALA A 182 5.22 -17.26 -12.42
C ALA A 182 5.80 -17.48 -11.01
N LEU A 183 5.00 -17.36 -9.94
CA LEU A 183 5.50 -17.45 -8.58
C LEU A 183 5.63 -18.90 -8.10
N ASN A 184 6.75 -19.25 -7.49
CA ASN A 184 6.91 -20.56 -6.87
C ASN A 184 6.38 -20.55 -5.42
N PRO A 185 5.31 -21.29 -5.09
CA PRO A 185 4.72 -21.29 -3.74
C PRO A 185 5.63 -21.87 -2.66
N LYS A 186 6.73 -22.53 -3.03
CA LYS A 186 7.73 -23.06 -2.09
C LYS A 186 8.79 -22.02 -1.71
N ASN A 187 8.93 -20.95 -2.48
CA ASN A 187 9.91 -19.91 -2.23
C ASN A 187 9.42 -18.97 -1.15
N THR A 188 10.32 -18.50 -0.29
CA THR A 188 10.02 -17.33 0.54
C THR A 188 10.04 -16.07 -0.33
N LEU A 189 9.47 -14.96 0.16
CA LEU A 189 9.49 -13.69 -0.57
C LEU A 189 10.90 -13.24 -0.93
N ILE A 190 11.87 -13.46 -0.03
CA ILE A 190 13.26 -13.08 -0.29
C ILE A 190 13.88 -13.95 -1.39
N ASP A 191 13.58 -15.25 -1.41
CA ASP A 191 14.06 -16.17 -2.44
C ASP A 191 13.52 -15.78 -3.81
N GLU A 192 12.25 -15.38 -3.89
CA GLU A 192 11.61 -14.97 -5.14
C GLU A 192 12.21 -13.68 -5.71
N ILE A 193 12.48 -12.69 -4.85
CA ILE A 193 13.13 -11.43 -5.26
C ILE A 193 14.56 -11.71 -5.75
N LEU A 194 15.33 -12.51 -5.01
CA LEU A 194 16.71 -12.88 -5.38
C LEU A 194 16.76 -13.73 -6.66
N ALA A 195 15.72 -14.54 -6.93
CA ALA A 195 15.61 -15.29 -8.19
C ALA A 195 15.28 -14.38 -9.38
N SER A 196 14.54 -13.28 -9.16
CA SER A 196 14.14 -12.35 -10.22
C SER A 196 15.21 -11.31 -10.59
N GLN A 197 16.07 -10.94 -9.64
CA GLN A 197 17.05 -9.89 -9.82
C GLN A 197 18.29 -10.15 -8.96
N GLU A 198 19.47 -10.03 -9.58
CA GLU A 198 20.74 -10.10 -8.86
C GLU A 198 20.88 -8.91 -7.91
N MET A 199 20.82 -9.18 -6.60
CA MET A 199 21.02 -8.19 -5.54
C MET A 199 21.54 -8.87 -4.27
N LEU A 200 22.08 -8.08 -3.35
CA LEU A 200 22.48 -8.59 -2.04
C LEU A 200 21.25 -8.87 -1.16
N ILE A 201 21.36 -9.85 -0.26
CA ILE A 201 20.30 -10.19 0.72
C ILE A 201 19.87 -8.96 1.55
N SER A 202 20.82 -8.08 1.90
CA SER A 202 20.54 -6.82 2.62
C SER A 202 19.70 -5.85 1.79
N GLU A 203 19.91 -5.80 0.48
CA GLU A 203 19.15 -4.96 -0.45
C GLU A 203 17.75 -5.54 -0.63
N ALA A 204 17.62 -6.85 -0.80
CA ALA A 204 16.33 -7.55 -0.89
C ALA A 204 15.48 -7.34 0.39
N ARG A 205 16.10 -7.42 1.58
CA ARG A 205 15.42 -7.12 2.85
C ARG A 205 14.98 -5.66 2.95
N SER A 206 15.83 -4.73 2.54
CA SER A 206 15.50 -3.30 2.55
C SER A 206 14.36 -2.99 1.58
N TYR A 207 14.38 -3.63 0.41
CA TYR A 207 13.32 -3.57 -0.59
C TYR A 207 12.01 -4.12 -0.01
N LEU A 208 11.98 -5.36 0.48
CA LEU A 208 10.78 -5.97 1.09
C LEU A 208 10.25 -5.17 2.29
N GLY A 209 11.13 -4.59 3.10
CA GLY A 209 10.75 -3.72 4.21
C GLY A 209 10.02 -2.45 3.75
N ALA A 210 10.35 -1.90 2.58
CA ALA A 210 9.58 -0.82 1.97
C ALA A 210 8.18 -1.28 1.55
N TYR A 211 8.00 -2.58 1.31
CA TYR A 211 6.72 -3.24 1.05
C TYR A 211 5.99 -3.78 2.28
N LEU A 212 6.50 -3.48 3.49
CA LEU A 212 5.95 -3.92 4.78
C LEU A 212 6.05 -5.43 5.03
N PHE A 213 6.96 -6.12 4.35
CA PHE A 213 7.30 -7.53 4.58
C PHE A 213 8.59 -7.71 5.38
#